data_AF-A0A7X7KPJ2-F1
#
_entry.id   AF-A0A7X7KPJ2-F1
#
_cell.length_a   1.000
_cell.length_b   1.000
_cell.length_c   1.000
_cell.angle_alpha   90.00
_cell.angle_beta   90.00
_cell.angle_gamma   90.00
#
_symmetry.space_group_name_H-M   'P 1'
#
loop_
_entity.id
_entity.type
_entity.pdbx_description
1 polymer ?
#
loop_
_entity_poly.entity_id
_entity_poly.type
_entity_poly.pdbx_seq_one_letter_code
_entity_poly.pdbx_strand_id
1 'polypeptide(L)'
;MHTDLNDLHDEIGAYDPDRAGHRGRLRLAQMLVRAAIGLAAEVAEATGDRHAQAYWVDHARVLAGADHGFLDRSFNLDEWIERLEGADE
;
A
#
# COMPACT_ATOMS: atom_id res chain seq x y z
N MET A 1 -11.44 0.05 -2.45
CA MET A 1 -11.35 -1.23 -3.17
C MET A 1 -10.72 -2.22 -2.19
N HIS A 2 -11.45 -3.25 -1.75
CA HIS A 2 -10.90 -4.25 -0.83
C HIS A 2 -10.13 -5.25 -1.71
N THR A 3 -8.81 -5.19 -1.69
CA THR A 3 -7.97 -6.18 -2.40
C THR A 3 -8.09 -7.48 -1.61
N ASP A 4 -8.70 -8.52 -2.21
CA ASP A 4 -8.74 -9.85 -1.63
C ASP A 4 -7.30 -10.38 -1.55
N LEU A 5 -6.93 -11.06 -0.45
CA LEU A 5 -5.61 -11.67 -0.29
C LEU A 5 -5.30 -12.69 -1.40
N ASN A 6 -6.35 -13.29 -1.99
CA ASN A 6 -6.20 -14.18 -3.13
C ASN A 6 -5.76 -13.43 -4.39
N ASP A 7 -6.37 -12.26 -4.67
CA ASP A 7 -5.98 -11.41 -5.81
C ASP A 7 -4.53 -10.93 -5.67
N LEU A 8 -4.11 -10.63 -4.44
CA LEU A 8 -2.71 -10.28 -4.15
C LEU A 8 -1.76 -11.45 -4.42
N HIS A 9 -2.15 -12.67 -4.05
CA HIS A 9 -1.30 -13.84 -4.24
C HIS A 9 -1.04 -14.11 -5.73
N ASP A 10 -2.08 -13.97 -6.57
CA ASP A 10 -1.97 -14.13 -8.01
C ASP A 10 -1.07 -13.05 -8.64
N GLU A 11 -1.20 -11.80 -8.20
CA GLU A 11 -0.37 -10.67 -8.65
C GLU A 11 1.10 -10.79 -8.21
N ILE A 12 1.35 -11.28 -6.99
CA ILE A 12 2.72 -11.62 -6.55
C ILE A 12 3.28 -12.78 -7.38
N GLY A 13 2.49 -13.81 -7.65
CA GLY A 13 2.91 -14.97 -8.44
C GLY A 13 3.19 -14.61 -9.91
N ALA A 14 2.47 -13.64 -10.46
CA ALA A 14 2.67 -13.12 -11.81
C ALA A 14 3.81 -12.09 -11.91
N TYR A 15 4.31 -11.58 -10.78
CA TYR A 15 5.36 -10.57 -10.78
C TYR A 15 6.71 -11.16 -11.20
N ASP A 16 7.23 -10.64 -12.31
CA ASP A 16 8.56 -10.95 -12.82
C ASP A 16 9.50 -9.77 -12.57
N PRO A 17 10.46 -9.86 -11.63
CA PRO A 17 11.36 -8.77 -11.27
C PRO A 17 12.30 -8.36 -12.41
N ASP A 18 12.59 -9.26 -13.35
CA ASP A 18 13.48 -9.03 -14.48
C ASP A 18 12.76 -8.29 -15.62
N ARG A 19 11.42 -8.41 -15.69
CA ARG A 19 10.58 -7.69 -16.65
C ARG A 19 9.90 -6.46 -16.07
N ALA A 20 9.82 -6.35 -14.75
CA ALA A 20 9.18 -5.23 -14.09
C ALA A 20 10.03 -3.95 -14.18
N GLY A 21 9.53 -2.95 -14.92
CA GLY A 21 10.06 -1.58 -14.84
C GLY A 21 9.84 -0.95 -13.45
N HIS A 22 10.44 0.22 -13.21
CA HIS A 22 10.32 0.93 -11.92
C HIS A 22 8.85 1.14 -11.47
N ARG A 23 7.95 1.40 -12.42
CA ARG A 23 6.51 1.50 -12.15
C ARG A 23 5.90 0.20 -11.64
N GLY A 24 6.22 -0.93 -12.25
CA GLY A 24 5.72 -2.25 -11.83
C GLY A 24 6.17 -2.60 -10.41
N ARG A 25 7.43 -2.25 -10.09
CA ARG A 25 8.00 -2.41 -8.73
C ARG A 25 7.23 -1.61 -7.68
N LEU A 26 6.90 -0.36 -7.98
CA LEU A 26 6.17 0.51 -7.05
C LEU A 26 4.70 0.11 -6.89
N ARG A 27 4.04 -0.32 -7.98
CA ARG A 27 2.67 -0.84 -7.91
C ARG A 27 2.61 -2.10 -7.03
N LEU A 28 3.54 -3.04 -7.20
CA LEU A 28 3.65 -4.20 -6.31
C LEU A 28 3.88 -3.78 -4.86
N ALA A 29 4.81 -2.85 -4.60
CA ALA A 29 5.08 -2.37 -3.25
C ALA A 29 3.82 -1.78 -2.59
N GLN A 30 3.05 -0.98 -3.33
CA GLN A 30 1.79 -0.42 -2.83
C GLN A 30 0.76 -1.50 -2.49
N MET A 31 0.64 -2.53 -3.33
CA MET A 31 -0.26 -3.66 -3.06
C MET A 31 0.13 -4.43 -1.80
N LEU A 32 1.43 -4.73 -1.64
CA LEU A 32 1.96 -5.42 -0.46
C LEU A 32 1.74 -4.62 0.84
N VAL A 33 1.99 -3.31 0.80
CA VAL A 33 1.78 -2.44 1.96
C VAL A 33 0.30 -2.40 2.34
N ARG A 34 -0.60 -2.24 1.36
CA ARG A 34 -2.05 -2.22 1.62
C ARG A 34 -2.55 -3.54 2.21
N ALA A 35 -2.03 -4.67 1.72
CA ALA A 35 -2.37 -5.98 2.26
C ALA A 35 -1.87 -6.18 3.69
N ALA A 36 -0.63 -5.78 3.98
CA ALA A 36 -0.08 -5.83 5.34
C ALA A 36 -0.94 -5.02 6.32
N ILE A 37 -1.36 -3.82 5.92
CA ILE A 37 -2.27 -2.96 6.69
C ILE A 37 -3.60 -3.65 6.96
N GLY A 38 -4.20 -4.29 5.94
CA GLY A 38 -5.44 -5.04 6.08
C GLY A 38 -5.31 -6.15 7.14
N LEU A 39 -4.29 -6.99 7.01
CA LEU A 39 -4.04 -8.11 7.92
C LEU A 39 -3.91 -7.68 9.38
N ALA A 40 -3.13 -6.63 9.68
CA ALA A 40 -2.99 -6.23 11.07
C ALA A 40 -4.11 -5.29 11.57
N ALA A 41 -4.93 -4.72 10.69
CA ALA A 41 -6.23 -4.18 11.09
C ALA A 41 -7.16 -5.29 11.62
N GLU A 42 -7.22 -6.43 10.93
CA GLU A 42 -8.02 -7.59 11.39
C GLU A 42 -7.52 -8.10 12.75
N VAL A 43 -6.20 -8.19 12.95
CA VAL A 43 -5.63 -8.59 14.24
C VAL A 43 -5.92 -7.56 15.34
N ALA A 44 -5.76 -6.26 15.07
CA ALA A 44 -6.06 -5.21 16.04
C ALA A 44 -7.54 -5.23 16.43
N GLU A 45 -8.45 -5.45 15.48
CA GLU A 45 -9.88 -5.60 15.75
C GLU A 45 -10.17 -6.85 16.59
N ALA A 46 -9.64 -8.01 16.17
CA ALA A 46 -9.85 -9.28 16.87
C ALA A 46 -9.31 -9.29 18.31
N THR A 47 -8.24 -8.54 18.57
CA THR A 47 -7.62 -8.41 19.90
C THR A 47 -8.20 -7.25 20.72
N GLY A 48 -9.01 -6.37 20.11
CA GLY A 48 -9.50 -5.14 20.74
C GLY A 48 -8.39 -4.11 21.03
N ASP A 49 -7.24 -4.22 20.37
CA ASP A 49 -6.08 -3.34 20.58
C ASP A 49 -6.26 -2.01 19.86
N ARG A 50 -6.94 -1.08 20.54
CA ARG A 50 -7.16 0.29 20.06
C ARG A 50 -5.86 1.08 19.88
N HIS A 51 -4.77 0.72 20.56
CA HIS A 51 -3.49 1.39 20.41
C HIS A 51 -2.82 0.99 19.10
N ALA A 52 -2.78 -0.32 18.81
CA ALA A 52 -2.30 -0.83 17.54
C ALA A 52 -3.11 -0.28 16.35
N GLN A 53 -4.43 -0.19 16.49
CA GLN A 53 -5.29 0.43 15.48
C GLN A 53 -4.87 1.87 15.18
N ALA A 54 -4.77 2.73 16.20
CA ALA A 54 -4.52 4.16 15.99
C ALA A 54 -3.08 4.47 15.56
N TYR A 55 -2.08 3.80 16.15
CA TYR A 55 -0.67 4.16 15.95
C TYR A 55 0.01 3.39 14.83
N TRP A 56 -0.46 2.19 14.51
CA TRP A 56 0.13 1.39 13.45
C TRP A 56 -0.77 1.34 12.22
N VAL A 57 -2.02 0.88 12.34
CA VAL A 57 -2.92 0.71 11.17
C VAL A 57 -3.18 2.06 10.51
N ASP A 58 -3.66 3.03 11.28
CA ASP A 58 -4.07 4.33 10.73
C ASP A 58 -2.86 5.13 10.23
N HIS A 59 -1.71 5.04 10.90
CA HIS A 59 -0.48 5.69 10.44
C HIS A 59 0.05 5.06 9.15
N ALA A 60 0.02 3.74 9.03
CA ALA A 60 0.45 3.03 7.82
C ALA A 60 -0.47 3.32 6.63
N ARG A 61 -1.78 3.50 6.86
CA ARG A 61 -2.74 3.92 5.81
C ARG A 61 -2.38 5.25 5.19
N VAL A 62 -1.96 6.23 6.00
CA VAL A 62 -1.49 7.54 5.53
C VAL A 62 -0.26 7.36 4.61
N LEU A 63 0.73 6.57 5.03
CA LEU A 63 1.94 6.32 4.24
C LEU A 63 1.66 5.55 2.93
N ALA A 64 0.63 4.70 2.92
CA ALA A 64 0.23 3.91 1.75
C ALA A 64 -0.63 4.68 0.71
N GLY A 65 -0.82 5.99 0.92
CA GLY A 65 -1.59 6.86 0.01
C GLY A 65 -3.11 6.75 0.17
N ALA A 66 -3.61 6.18 1.28
CA ALA A 66 -5.05 6.09 1.53
C ALA A 66 -5.61 7.43 2.03
N ASP A 67 -5.94 8.31 1.09
CA ASP A 67 -7.00 9.32 1.15
C ASP A 67 -7.26 10.02 2.51
N HIS A 68 -6.21 10.58 3.10
CA HIS A 68 -6.33 11.52 4.21
C HIS A 68 -5.76 12.86 3.77
N GLY A 69 -6.58 13.64 3.06
CA GLY A 69 -6.28 14.99 2.56
C GLY A 69 -6.01 16.06 3.63
N PHE A 70 -5.47 15.68 4.79
CA PHE A 70 -5.27 16.58 5.93
C PHE A 70 -3.86 16.56 6.53
N LEU A 71 -3.06 15.51 6.33
CA LEU A 71 -1.75 15.42 6.99
C LEU A 71 -0.63 15.10 6.02
N ASP A 72 0.01 16.20 5.63
CA ASP A 72 1.45 16.33 5.35
C ASP A 72 1.92 16.13 3.91
N ARG A 73 2.91 16.96 3.56
CA ARG A 73 3.72 16.94 2.34
C ARG A 73 4.68 15.74 2.33
N SER A 74 4.27 14.63 2.92
CA SER A 74 5.10 13.44 3.05
C SER A 74 5.00 12.64 1.75
N PHE A 75 6.14 12.57 1.09
CA PHE A 75 6.37 11.79 -0.11
C PHE A 75 5.78 10.38 0.04
N ASN A 76 4.82 9.99 -0.79
CA ASN A 76 4.17 8.68 -0.75
C ASN A 76 4.39 7.89 -2.06
N LEU A 77 4.00 6.62 -2.08
CA LEU A 77 4.20 5.77 -3.26
C LEU A 77 3.45 6.29 -4.50
N ASP A 78 2.30 6.95 -4.33
CA ASP A 78 1.54 7.55 -5.44
C ASP A 78 2.34 8.67 -6.11
N GLU A 79 3.04 9.52 -5.34
CA GLU A 79 3.88 10.59 -5.90
C GLU A 79 5.03 10.06 -6.79
N TRP A 80 5.62 8.90 -6.49
CA TRP A 80 6.63 8.31 -7.38
C TRP A 80 6.00 7.71 -8.62
N ILE A 81 4.81 7.12 -8.51
CA ILE A 81 4.09 6.57 -9.66
C ILE A 81 3.72 7.71 -10.61
N GLU A 82 3.15 8.81 -10.10
CA GLU A 82 2.79 10.00 -10.89
C GLU A 82 4.02 10.62 -11.58
N ARG A 83 5.14 10.76 -10.88
CA ARG A 83 6.38 11.30 -11.48
C ARG A 83 6.92 10.42 -12.60
N LEU A 84 6.78 9.10 -12.49
CA LEU A 84 7.18 8.19 -13.57
C LEU A 84 6.21 8.28 -14.74
N GLU A 85 4.90 8.42 -14.49
CA GLU A 85 3.91 8.58 -15.56
C GLU A 85 4.07 9.90 -16.32
N GLY A 86 4.37 11.00 -15.64
CA GLY A 86 4.65 12.30 -16.28
C GLY A 86 6.03 12.45 -16.90
N ALA A 87 6.95 11.51 -16.66
CA ALA A 87 8.28 11.48 -17.30
C ALA A 87 8.30 10.67 -18.60
N ASP A 88 7.27 9.85 -18.84
CA ASP A 88 7.10 9.03 -20.05
C ASP A 88 6.29 9.77 -21.16
N GLU A 89 5.81 11.00 -20.91
CA GLU A 89 5.20 11.95 -21.88
C GLU A 89 6.22 12.95 -22.46
#